data_AF-A0A5J5E9T2-F1
#
_entry.id   AF-A0A5J5E9T2-F1
#
_cell.length_a   1.000
_cell.length_b   1.000
_cell.length_c   1.000
_cell.angle_alpha   90.00
_cell.angle_beta   90.00
_cell.angle_gamma   90.00
#
_symmetry.space_group_name_H-M   'P 1'
#
loop_
_entity.id
_entity.type
_entity.pdbx_description
1 polymer ?
#
loop_
_entity_poly.entity_id
_entity_poly.type
_entity_poly.pdbx_seq_one_letter_code
_entity_poly.pdbx_strand_id
1 'polypeptide(L)'
;MARDGATVKRLFAKSGWMETSSEDSFTQFLTLGVGSKPMTVGYESQILDLAVNNPDAFAQVKDDIVVAYPTPTVWSTHTLMALDANGEKLLDLLKSKDVQQLAWRRHGFRSVDYLGSDPISRFGVSGVTDQVTNVSELPNNDAMQALIKALQ
;
A
#
# COMPACT_ATOMS: atom_id res chain seq x y z
N MET A 1 -12.73 20.30 8.92
CA MET A 1 -12.88 19.58 10.21
C MET A 1 -14.04 20.06 11.06
N ALA A 2 -14.30 21.38 11.19
CA ALA A 2 -15.37 21.89 12.06
C ALA A 2 -16.76 21.29 11.81
N ARG A 3 -17.10 20.95 10.55
CA ARG A 3 -18.38 20.35 10.18
C ARG A 3 -18.49 18.86 10.55
N ASP A 4 -17.47 18.06 10.26
CA ASP A 4 -17.58 16.59 10.24
C ASP A 4 -16.81 15.88 11.37
N GLY A 5 -16.12 16.61 12.25
CA GLY A 5 -15.25 16.03 13.28
C GLY A 5 -15.93 15.02 14.20
N ALA A 6 -17.19 15.29 14.63
CA ALA A 6 -17.96 14.36 15.44
C ALA A 6 -18.26 13.05 14.69
N THR A 7 -18.50 13.12 13.39
CA THR A 7 -18.73 11.94 12.55
C THR A 7 -17.45 11.13 12.39
N VAL A 8 -16.32 11.79 12.12
CA VAL A 8 -15.01 11.13 12.03
C VAL A 8 -14.65 10.42 13.34
N LYS A 9 -14.82 11.08 14.49
CA LYS A 9 -14.56 10.47 15.81
C LYS A 9 -15.44 9.24 16.08
N ARG A 10 -16.73 9.32 15.74
CA ARG A 10 -17.65 8.17 15.86
C ARG A 10 -17.25 6.99 14.97
N LEU A 11 -16.79 7.25 13.74
CA LEU A 11 -16.32 6.19 12.83
C LEU A 11 -15.05 5.54 13.38
N PHE A 12 -14.07 6.36 13.78
CA PHE A 12 -12.79 5.87 14.30
C PHE A 12 -12.97 5.04 15.59
N ALA A 13 -13.85 5.47 16.50
CA ALA A 13 -14.17 4.71 17.71
C ALA A 13 -14.81 3.33 17.42
N LYS A 14 -15.47 3.16 16.28
CA LYS A 14 -16.05 1.88 15.86
C LYS A 14 -15.05 0.96 15.15
N SER A 15 -13.89 1.46 14.72
CA SER A 15 -12.87 0.67 14.05
C SER A 15 -12.26 -0.42 14.96
N GLY A 16 -12.44 -0.32 16.28
CA GLY A 16 -12.06 -1.37 17.21
C GLY A 16 -10.54 -1.53 17.32
N TRP A 17 -10.09 -2.78 17.51
CA TRP A 17 -8.67 -3.09 17.60
C TRP A 17 -8.02 -3.00 16.22
N MET A 18 -7.01 -2.14 16.09
CA MET A 18 -6.19 -2.04 14.89
C MET A 18 -4.96 -2.92 15.06
N GLU A 19 -4.66 -3.69 14.02
CA GLU A 19 -3.42 -4.48 13.95
C GLU A 19 -2.19 -3.57 14.04
N THR A 20 -1.08 -4.13 14.51
CA THR A 20 0.18 -3.40 14.67
C THR A 20 0.84 -3.02 13.34
N SER A 21 0.51 -3.73 12.26
CA SER A 21 1.01 -3.44 10.92
C SER A 21 0.03 -3.88 9.83
N SER A 22 0.24 -3.38 8.61
CA SER A 22 -0.47 -3.88 7.43
C SER A 22 -0.10 -5.33 7.09
N GLU A 23 1.10 -5.78 7.49
CA GLU A 23 1.56 -7.14 7.25
C GLU A 23 0.82 -8.15 8.14
N ASP A 24 0.60 -7.79 9.41
CA ASP A 24 -0.22 -8.60 10.32
C ASP A 24 -1.65 -8.72 9.78
N SER A 25 -2.22 -7.59 9.32
CA SER A 25 -3.55 -7.56 8.70
C SER A 25 -3.65 -8.44 7.47
N PHE A 26 -2.64 -8.40 6.60
CA PHE A 26 -2.57 -9.16 5.36
C PHE A 26 -2.38 -10.65 5.62
N THR A 27 -1.45 -11.01 6.51
CA THR A 27 -1.22 -12.41 6.93
C THR A 27 -2.48 -13.02 7.52
N GLN A 28 -3.19 -12.29 8.40
CA GLN A 28 -4.45 -12.78 8.96
C GLN A 28 -5.55 -12.92 7.91
N PHE A 29 -5.63 -12.01 6.92
CA PHE A 29 -6.55 -12.14 5.80
C PHE A 29 -6.29 -13.44 5.00
N LEU A 30 -5.03 -13.76 4.73
CA LEU A 30 -4.66 -14.97 4.00
C LEU A 30 -4.90 -16.27 4.79
N THR A 31 -4.80 -16.23 6.12
CA THR A 31 -4.76 -17.46 6.96
C THR A 31 -6.04 -17.74 7.73
N LEU A 32 -6.80 -16.72 8.14
CA LEU A 32 -8.02 -16.90 8.93
C LEU A 32 -9.26 -17.17 8.07
N GLY A 33 -9.15 -16.95 6.76
CA GLY A 33 -10.21 -17.18 5.79
C GLY A 33 -11.39 -16.19 5.90
N VAL A 34 -12.32 -16.34 4.95
CA VAL A 34 -13.44 -15.41 4.73
C VAL A 34 -14.38 -15.27 5.94
N GLY A 35 -14.48 -16.30 6.79
CA GLY A 35 -15.33 -16.27 7.99
C GLY A 35 -14.84 -15.32 9.07
N SER A 36 -13.54 -15.02 9.10
CA SER A 36 -12.93 -14.13 10.09
C SER A 36 -12.60 -12.76 9.48
N LYS A 37 -11.89 -12.76 8.34
CA LYS A 37 -11.49 -11.54 7.63
C LYS A 37 -11.87 -11.65 6.15
N PRO A 38 -13.12 -11.34 5.76
CA PRO A 38 -13.56 -11.43 4.36
C PRO A 38 -12.94 -10.36 3.45
N MET A 39 -12.40 -9.29 4.03
CA MET A 39 -11.80 -8.17 3.31
C MET A 39 -10.67 -7.58 4.16
N THR A 40 -9.64 -7.10 3.51
CA THR A 40 -8.56 -6.31 4.14
C THR A 40 -8.21 -5.10 3.29
N VAL A 41 -7.71 -4.06 3.93
CA VAL A 41 -7.10 -2.91 3.25
C VAL A 41 -5.60 -3.06 3.41
N GLY A 42 -4.88 -3.15 2.31
CA GLY A 42 -3.43 -3.35 2.28
C GLY A 42 -2.78 -2.65 1.09
N TYR A 43 -1.46 -2.73 1.02
CA TYR A 43 -0.72 -2.21 -0.12
C TYR A 43 -0.76 -3.19 -1.30
N GLU A 44 -0.81 -2.65 -2.51
CA GLU A 44 -0.67 -3.45 -3.74
C GLU A 44 0.63 -4.28 -3.72
N SER A 45 1.73 -3.68 -3.25
CA SER A 45 3.03 -4.35 -3.16
C SER A 45 3.00 -5.64 -2.35
N GLN A 46 2.16 -5.76 -1.30
CA GLN A 46 2.12 -6.96 -0.45
C GLN A 46 1.66 -8.20 -1.23
N ILE A 47 0.63 -8.07 -2.07
CA ILE A 47 0.16 -9.21 -2.87
C ILE A 47 1.09 -9.50 -4.06
N LEU A 48 1.69 -8.46 -4.65
CA LEU A 48 2.68 -8.62 -5.72
C LEU A 48 3.96 -9.30 -5.18
N ASP A 49 4.40 -8.94 -3.97
CA ASP A 49 5.53 -9.55 -3.28
C ASP A 49 5.27 -11.02 -2.96
N LEU A 50 4.08 -11.33 -2.40
CA LEU A 50 3.65 -12.72 -2.16
C LEU A 50 3.74 -13.58 -3.42
N ALA A 51 3.24 -13.05 -4.55
CA ALA A 51 3.24 -13.76 -5.83
C ALA A 51 4.65 -14.08 -6.35
N VAL A 52 5.65 -13.24 -6.03
CA VAL A 52 7.03 -13.41 -6.50
C VAL A 52 7.88 -14.20 -5.52
N ASN A 53 7.81 -13.88 -4.23
CA ASN A 53 8.72 -14.41 -3.21
C ASN A 53 8.17 -15.65 -2.52
N ASN A 54 6.85 -15.88 -2.53
CA ASN A 54 6.19 -17.05 -1.94
C ASN A 54 5.16 -17.67 -2.92
N PRO A 55 5.58 -18.14 -4.11
CA PRO A 55 4.67 -18.58 -5.17
C PRO A 55 3.78 -19.76 -4.78
N ASP A 56 4.25 -20.67 -3.92
CA ASP A 56 3.45 -21.81 -3.43
C ASP A 56 2.29 -21.35 -2.53
N ALA A 57 2.52 -20.31 -1.71
CA ALA A 57 1.48 -19.72 -0.88
C ALA A 57 0.49 -18.93 -1.75
N PHE A 58 1.00 -18.17 -2.72
CA PHE A 58 0.14 -17.45 -3.68
C PHE A 58 -0.73 -18.41 -4.49
N ALA A 59 -0.19 -19.53 -4.96
CA ALA A 59 -0.94 -20.53 -5.73
C ALA A 59 -2.14 -21.11 -4.97
N GLN A 60 -2.07 -21.18 -3.63
CA GLN A 60 -3.18 -21.66 -2.79
C GLN A 60 -4.33 -20.66 -2.68
N VAL A 61 -4.07 -19.35 -2.86
CA VAL A 61 -5.06 -18.30 -2.59
C VAL A 61 -5.46 -17.50 -3.84
N LYS A 62 -4.68 -17.56 -4.93
CA LYS A 62 -4.81 -16.67 -6.10
C LYS A 62 -6.19 -16.67 -6.76
N ASP A 63 -6.94 -17.76 -6.65
CA ASP A 63 -8.26 -17.93 -7.27
C ASP A 63 -9.40 -17.47 -6.33
N ASP A 64 -9.11 -17.28 -5.04
CA ASP A 64 -10.06 -16.85 -4.00
C ASP A 64 -9.93 -15.37 -3.65
N ILE A 65 -8.91 -14.68 -4.18
CA ILE A 65 -8.63 -13.27 -3.91
C ILE A 65 -8.81 -12.41 -5.16
N VAL A 66 -9.29 -11.19 -4.97
CA VAL A 66 -9.33 -10.17 -6.01
C VAL A 66 -8.91 -8.82 -5.42
N VAL A 67 -8.07 -8.08 -6.14
CA VAL A 67 -7.71 -6.72 -5.76
C VAL A 67 -8.77 -5.75 -6.28
N ALA A 68 -9.22 -4.85 -5.42
CA ALA A 68 -10.11 -3.75 -5.78
C ALA A 68 -9.49 -2.41 -5.39
N TYR A 69 -9.42 -1.47 -6.34
CA TYR A 69 -8.99 -0.10 -6.06
C TYR A 69 -10.21 0.77 -5.76
N PRO A 70 -10.31 1.38 -4.56
CA PRO A 70 -11.32 2.39 -4.31
C PRO A 70 -11.12 3.57 -5.28
N THR A 71 -12.21 4.23 -5.64
CA THR A 71 -12.17 5.46 -6.46
C THR A 71 -12.74 6.61 -5.64
N PRO A 72 -11.93 7.61 -5.24
CA PRO A 72 -10.47 7.68 -5.46
C PRO A 72 -9.69 6.70 -4.56
N THR A 73 -8.46 6.38 -4.98
CA THR A 73 -7.44 5.74 -4.13
C THR A 73 -6.38 6.75 -3.70
N VAL A 74 -5.38 6.33 -2.94
CA VAL A 74 -4.26 7.17 -2.48
C VAL A 74 -2.92 6.52 -2.79
N TRP A 75 -1.92 7.33 -3.13
CA TRP A 75 -0.53 6.85 -3.22
C TRP A 75 0.11 6.80 -1.83
N SER A 76 0.69 5.66 -1.49
CA SER A 76 1.53 5.53 -0.30
C SER A 76 2.99 5.83 -0.66
N THR A 77 3.36 7.11 -0.58
CA THR A 77 4.71 7.57 -0.90
C THR A 77 5.66 7.29 0.26
N HIS A 78 6.74 6.55 -0.01
CA HIS A 78 7.83 6.34 0.94
C HIS A 78 8.92 7.39 0.70
N THR A 79 9.02 8.36 1.60
CA THR A 79 9.97 9.48 1.47
C THR A 79 11.27 9.17 2.20
N LEU A 80 12.40 9.45 1.52
CA LEU A 80 13.72 9.47 2.13
C LEU A 80 14.30 10.88 2.06
N MET A 81 14.83 11.36 3.18
CA MET A 81 15.52 12.65 3.28
C MET A 81 16.97 12.39 3.70
N ALA A 82 17.91 12.73 2.81
CA ALA A 82 19.33 12.67 3.12
C ALA A 82 19.69 13.80 4.10
N LEU A 83 20.36 13.47 5.20
CA LEU A 83 20.80 14.44 6.22
C LEU A 83 22.31 14.69 6.18
N ASP A 84 23.05 13.89 5.43
CA ASP A 84 24.50 13.99 5.25
C ASP A 84 24.95 13.36 3.91
N ALA A 85 26.26 13.43 3.64
CA ALA A 85 26.86 12.91 2.41
C ALA A 85 26.71 11.39 2.22
N ASN A 86 26.53 10.61 3.29
CA ASN A 86 26.28 9.17 3.17
C ASN A 86 24.80 8.91 2.84
N GLY A 87 23.89 9.70 3.42
CA GLY A 87 22.48 9.71 3.06
C GLY A 87 22.26 10.10 1.60
N GLU A 88 23.03 11.04 1.07
CA GLU A 88 23.00 11.41 -0.35
C GLU A 88 23.40 10.24 -1.25
N LYS A 89 24.49 9.53 -0.91
CA LYS A 89 24.90 8.31 -1.64
C LYS A 89 23.82 7.23 -1.62
N LEU A 90 23.14 7.06 -0.48
CA LEU A 90 22.02 6.11 -0.38
C LEU A 90 20.85 6.55 -1.26
N LEU A 91 20.49 7.83 -1.24
CA LEU A 91 19.44 8.38 -2.10
C LEU A 91 19.74 8.14 -3.58
N ASP A 92 20.99 8.40 -4.01
CA ASP A 92 21.43 8.16 -5.39
C ASP A 92 21.35 6.67 -5.77
N LEU A 93 21.79 5.78 -4.87
CA LEU A 93 21.66 4.33 -5.07
C LEU A 93 20.20 3.92 -5.22
N LEU A 94 19.32 4.37 -4.32
CA LEU A 94 17.92 4.02 -4.35
C LEU A 94 17.24 4.51 -5.62
N LYS A 95 17.63 5.67 -6.14
CA LYS A 95 17.12 6.22 -7.41
C LYS A 95 17.72 5.56 -8.66
N SER A 96 18.76 4.74 -8.51
CA SER A 96 19.37 4.05 -9.65
C SER A 96 18.37 3.13 -10.34
N LYS A 97 18.49 3.01 -11.66
CA LYS A 97 17.59 2.19 -12.48
C LYS A 97 17.53 0.74 -12.00
N ASP A 98 18.68 0.17 -11.62
CA ASP A 98 18.77 -1.23 -11.21
C ASP A 98 18.03 -1.47 -9.89
N VAL A 99 18.14 -0.55 -8.93
CA VAL A 99 17.43 -0.65 -7.65
C VAL A 99 15.93 -0.42 -7.84
N GLN A 100 15.53 0.54 -8.66
CA GLN A 100 14.11 0.76 -8.98
C GLN A 100 13.50 -0.47 -9.70
N GLN A 101 14.24 -1.09 -10.62
CA GLN A 101 13.82 -2.33 -11.26
C GLN A 101 13.76 -3.50 -10.28
N LEU A 102 14.72 -3.62 -9.36
CA LEU A 102 14.67 -4.63 -8.31
C LEU A 102 13.43 -4.45 -7.43
N ALA A 103 13.16 -3.23 -6.97
CA ALA A 103 12.03 -2.88 -6.11
C ALA A 103 10.68 -3.20 -6.78
N TRP A 104 10.52 -2.87 -8.07
CA TRP A 104 9.37 -3.31 -8.84
C TRP A 104 9.33 -4.82 -8.94
N ARG A 105 10.37 -5.44 -9.52
CA ARG A 105 10.29 -6.84 -9.97
C ARG A 105 10.22 -7.86 -8.85
N ARG A 106 10.80 -7.55 -7.69
CA ARG A 106 10.86 -8.45 -6.54
C ARG A 106 9.83 -8.12 -5.47
N HIS A 107 9.38 -6.87 -5.40
CA HIS A 107 8.60 -6.39 -4.25
C HIS A 107 7.37 -5.56 -4.64
N GLY A 108 7.08 -5.38 -5.94
CA GLY A 108 5.88 -4.68 -6.40
C GLY A 108 5.84 -3.19 -6.08
N PHE A 109 6.96 -2.56 -5.70
CA PHE A 109 6.99 -1.12 -5.47
C PHE A 109 7.02 -0.36 -6.78
N ARG A 110 6.03 0.50 -7.00
CA ARG A 110 5.99 1.39 -8.16
C ARG A 110 7.04 2.49 -8.04
N SER A 111 7.82 2.68 -9.09
CA SER A 111 8.76 3.79 -9.22
C SER A 111 8.11 4.99 -9.90
N VAL A 112 8.64 6.19 -9.65
CA VAL A 112 8.26 7.42 -10.38
C VAL A 112 8.57 7.34 -11.87
N ASP A 113 9.53 6.50 -12.27
CA ASP A 113 9.98 6.30 -13.65
C ASP A 113 9.41 5.00 -14.27
N TYR A 114 8.25 4.51 -13.82
CA TYR A 114 7.62 3.36 -14.43
C TYR A 114 7.17 3.71 -15.87
N LEU A 115 8.06 3.48 -16.83
CA LEU A 115 7.89 3.77 -18.26
C LEU A 115 6.95 2.79 -18.98
N GLY A 116 6.12 2.03 -18.25
CA GLY A 116 5.17 1.06 -18.83
C GLY A 116 5.81 -0.09 -19.61
N SER A 117 7.13 -0.27 -19.52
CA SER A 117 7.87 -1.29 -20.28
C SER A 117 7.96 -2.65 -19.57
N ASP A 118 7.58 -2.73 -18.29
CA ASP A 118 7.60 -3.95 -17.49
C ASP A 118 6.24 -4.18 -16.81
N PRO A 119 5.23 -4.68 -17.55
CA PRO A 119 3.82 -4.58 -17.20
C PRO A 119 3.48 -5.32 -15.89
N ILE A 120 2.46 -4.83 -15.19
CA ILE A 120 2.00 -5.44 -13.92
C ILE A 120 1.47 -6.87 -14.10
N SER A 121 1.07 -7.23 -15.32
CA SER A 121 0.68 -8.60 -15.67
C SER A 121 1.76 -9.64 -15.39
N ARG A 122 3.04 -9.22 -15.26
CA ARG A 122 4.16 -10.09 -14.87
C ARG A 122 3.95 -10.83 -13.55
N PHE A 123 3.17 -10.26 -12.63
CA PHE A 123 2.94 -10.83 -11.31
C PHE A 123 1.83 -11.90 -11.32
N GLY A 124 1.03 -11.99 -12.39
CA GLY A 124 -0.08 -12.95 -12.47
C GLY A 124 -1.18 -12.74 -11.42
N VAL A 125 -1.25 -11.54 -10.81
CA VAL A 125 -2.27 -11.19 -9.82
C VAL A 125 -3.50 -10.63 -10.52
N SER A 126 -4.68 -11.12 -10.15
CA SER A 126 -5.96 -10.67 -10.70
C SER A 126 -6.42 -9.33 -10.09
N GLY A 127 -7.00 -8.46 -10.91
CA GLY A 127 -7.60 -7.20 -10.47
C GLY A 127 -6.64 -6.02 -10.33
N VAL A 128 -5.34 -6.21 -10.61
CA VAL A 128 -4.34 -5.12 -10.62
C VAL A 128 -4.31 -4.38 -11.97
N THR A 129 -3.93 -3.11 -11.95
CA THR A 129 -3.92 -2.23 -13.16
C THR A 129 -2.53 -1.66 -13.43
N ASP A 130 -2.13 -1.52 -14.70
CA ASP A 130 -0.86 -0.86 -15.04
C ASP A 130 -0.85 0.61 -14.64
N GLN A 131 -2.00 1.29 -14.73
CA GLN A 131 -2.15 2.71 -14.45
C GLN A 131 -3.24 2.95 -13.42
N VAL A 132 -2.90 3.71 -12.37
CA VAL A 132 -3.84 4.14 -11.33
C VAL A 132 -4.14 5.63 -11.56
N THR A 133 -5.34 5.95 -12.05
CA THR A 133 -5.68 7.28 -12.58
C THR A 133 -6.42 8.17 -11.58
N ASN A 134 -7.32 7.61 -10.77
CA ASN A 134 -8.14 8.38 -9.83
C ASN A 134 -7.51 8.37 -8.43
N VAL A 135 -6.46 9.18 -8.27
CA VAL A 135 -5.75 9.31 -7.00
C VAL A 135 -6.09 10.63 -6.32
N SER A 136 -6.45 10.57 -5.05
CA SER A 136 -6.58 11.73 -4.18
C SER A 136 -5.26 12.01 -3.48
N GLU A 137 -4.95 13.30 -3.31
CA GLU A 137 -3.90 13.73 -2.39
C GLU A 137 -4.33 13.47 -0.94
N LEU A 138 -3.35 13.23 -0.07
CA LEU A 138 -3.58 13.18 1.36
C LEU A 138 -3.96 14.58 1.87
N PRO A 139 -4.73 14.68 2.98
CA PRO A 139 -5.02 15.97 3.58
C PRO A 139 -3.72 16.72 3.90
N ASN A 140 -3.75 18.05 3.71
CA ASN A 140 -2.61 18.90 4.08
C ASN A 140 -2.31 18.82 5.60
N ASN A 141 -1.14 19.31 6.01
CA ASN A 141 -0.70 19.24 7.40
C ASN A 141 -1.74 19.83 8.38
N ASP A 142 -2.33 20.99 8.07
CA ASP A 142 -3.33 21.62 8.94
C ASP A 142 -4.58 20.74 9.14
N ALA A 143 -5.06 20.11 8.06
CA ALA A 143 -6.17 19.17 8.13
C ALA A 143 -5.81 17.90 8.91
N MET A 144 -4.59 17.38 8.73
CA MET A 144 -4.07 16.23 9.48
C MET A 144 -3.94 16.53 10.97
N GLN A 145 -3.38 17.68 11.35
CA GLN A 145 -3.30 18.11 12.75
C GLN A 145 -4.69 18.26 13.37
N ALA A 146 -5.64 18.82 12.63
CA ALA A 146 -7.01 18.94 13.09
C ALA A 146 -7.71 17.57 13.26
N LEU A 147 -7.41 16.58 12.42
CA LEU A 147 -7.86 15.19 12.59
C LEU A 147 -7.29 14.57 13.86
N ILE A 148 -5.96 14.64 14.03
CA ILE A 148 -5.27 14.08 15.20
C ILE A 148 -5.86 14.65 16.49
N LYS A 149 -6.02 15.98 16.55
CA LYS A 149 -6.62 16.66 17.72
C LYS A 149 -8.06 16.23 17.99
N ALA A 150 -8.84 15.90 16.95
CA ALA A 150 -10.22 15.46 17.12
C ALA A 150 -10.32 14.00 17.62
N LEU A 151 -9.33 13.17 17.29
CA LEU A 151 -9.27 11.74 17.62
C LEU A 151 -8.63 11.44 18.97
N GLN A 152 -7.82 12.36 19.49
CA GLN A 152 -7.43 12.40 20.91
C GLN A 152 -8.65 12.60 21.83
#